data_AF-A0A523LP12-F1
#
_entry.id   AF-A0A523LP12-F1
#
_cell.length_a   1.000
_cell.length_b   1.000
_cell.length_c   1.000
_cell.angle_alpha   90.00
_cell.angle_beta   90.00
_cell.angle_gamma   90.00
#
_symmetry.space_group_name_H-M   'P 1'
#
loop_
_entity.id
_entity.type
_entity.pdbx_description
1 polymer ?
#
loop_
_entity_poly.entity_id
_entity_poly.type
_entity_poly.pdbx_seq_one_letter_code
_entity_poly.pdbx_strand_id
1 'polypeptide(L)'
;MSRFQFLHWQPAIRAGLVVLTAICWLAAAESATHGIGDCPNDYRHCLEAWKARRIASLKGETGYLNLAGLFWLRSGVNTFGSGAGNDLKFPAAAMPEMGTFELGENGVVMNLHSGVDVRMDGSPVSRVQMADDTSENPGVVTFDSLTWSIIRRDDRFAVRLRDLEHPVLRTFPPIDYFPTDQNLRVEARLQRYERPRIVRVDTVIEGLDYNPTSPGLLRFEIGGQSFELEAYNAGDEFLLVFGDATTGRETYPAGRFLYASNPDEDGVVVLDFNTAQNPPCAYNDFATCPVASPRNRLAVRIPAGERFDPSGH
;
A
#
# COMPACT_ATOMS: atom_id res chain seq x y z
N MET A 1 -16.05 -69.37 46.52
CA MET A 1 -17.41 -68.90 46.85
C MET A 1 -18.00 -68.23 45.62
N SER A 2 -19.15 -68.75 45.17
CA SER A 2 -20.19 -68.25 44.24
C SER A 2 -19.83 -67.18 43.19
N ARG A 3 -19.84 -67.52 41.89
CA ARG A 3 -20.98 -67.43 40.92
C ARG A 3 -21.41 -65.99 40.59
N PHE A 4 -21.31 -65.58 39.33
CA PHE A 4 -22.43 -65.54 38.36
C PHE A 4 -22.02 -64.82 37.05
N GLN A 5 -22.25 -65.49 35.92
CA GLN A 5 -22.36 -64.87 34.59
C GLN A 5 -23.71 -64.16 34.46
N PHE A 6 -23.77 -63.02 33.77
CA PHE A 6 -24.95 -62.63 33.00
C PHE A 6 -24.56 -61.91 31.71
N LEU A 7 -25.15 -62.43 30.63
CA LEU A 7 -25.29 -61.92 29.28
C LEU A 7 -26.11 -60.60 29.30
N HIS A 8 -25.76 -59.61 28.46
CA HIS A 8 -26.61 -59.10 27.37
C HIS A 8 -26.35 -57.63 26.94
N TRP A 9 -26.49 -57.46 25.62
CA TRP A 9 -27.03 -56.30 24.89
C TRP A 9 -26.14 -55.10 24.56
N GLN A 10 -25.69 -55.08 23.30
CA GLN A 10 -25.40 -53.87 22.54
C GLN A 10 -26.71 -53.17 22.12
N PRO A 11 -26.70 -51.83 22.02
CA PRO A 11 -27.41 -51.14 20.96
C PRO A 11 -26.43 -50.44 20.02
N ALA A 12 -26.58 -50.73 18.74
CA ALA A 12 -26.00 -49.95 17.65
C ALA A 12 -26.65 -48.57 17.60
N ILE A 13 -25.85 -47.50 17.62
CA ILE A 13 -26.30 -46.16 17.25
C ILE A 13 -25.61 -45.80 15.94
N ARG A 14 -26.38 -45.90 14.85
CA ARG A 14 -26.14 -45.18 13.60
C ARG A 14 -26.49 -43.71 13.85
N ALA A 15 -25.50 -42.83 13.87
CA ALA A 15 -25.72 -41.39 13.77
C ALA A 15 -25.21 -40.94 12.40
N GLY A 16 -26.13 -40.34 11.64
CA GLY A 16 -25.98 -40.01 10.22
C GLY A 16 -24.91 -38.97 9.94
N LEU A 17 -24.25 -39.16 8.81
CA LEU A 17 -23.37 -38.21 8.16
C LEU A 17 -24.21 -37.02 7.67
N VAL A 18 -24.27 -35.94 8.45
CA VAL A 18 -24.78 -34.65 7.96
C VAL A 18 -23.64 -34.00 7.17
N VAL A 19 -23.70 -34.11 5.85
CA VAL A 19 -22.85 -33.33 4.95
C VAL A 19 -23.38 -31.90 4.97
N LEU A 20 -22.85 -31.09 5.88
CA LEU A 20 -22.96 -29.64 5.81
C LEU A 20 -22.11 -29.18 4.63
N THR A 21 -22.72 -29.00 3.47
CA THR A 21 -22.11 -28.23 2.38
C THR A 21 -22.00 -26.79 2.85
N ALA A 22 -20.86 -26.46 3.46
CA ALA A 22 -20.43 -25.09 3.66
C ALA A 22 -20.24 -24.48 2.26
N ILE A 23 -21.25 -23.75 1.80
CA ILE A 23 -21.13 -22.88 0.63
C ILE A 23 -20.16 -21.79 1.04
N CYS A 24 -18.89 -22.02 0.74
CA CYS A 24 -17.82 -21.05 0.84
C CYS A 24 -18.16 -19.95 -0.17
N TRP A 25 -18.78 -18.87 0.30
CA TRP A 25 -18.75 -17.59 -0.40
C TRP A 25 -17.31 -17.10 -0.34
N LEU A 26 -16.48 -17.57 -1.26
CA LEU A 26 -15.32 -16.80 -1.68
C LEU A 26 -15.88 -15.54 -2.31
N ALA A 27 -15.99 -14.48 -1.52
CA ALA A 27 -15.82 -13.15 -2.09
C ALA A 27 -14.41 -13.16 -2.68
N ALA A 28 -14.33 -13.32 -4.00
CA ALA A 28 -13.11 -13.02 -4.72
C ALA A 28 -12.80 -11.57 -4.37
N ALA A 29 -11.76 -11.37 -3.56
CA ALA A 29 -11.07 -10.10 -3.57
C ALA A 29 -10.58 -9.95 -5.01
N GLU A 30 -11.29 -9.16 -5.82
CA GLU A 30 -10.75 -8.73 -7.10
C GLU A 30 -9.42 -8.07 -6.78
N SER A 31 -8.32 -8.71 -7.20
CA SER A 31 -7.01 -8.08 -7.18
C SER A 31 -7.16 -6.74 -7.90
N ALA A 32 -7.07 -5.65 -7.13
CA ALA A 32 -7.21 -4.32 -7.67
C ALA A 32 -6.02 -4.06 -8.59
N THR A 33 -6.20 -4.35 -9.88
CA THR A 33 -5.23 -3.99 -10.91
C THR A 33 -5.09 -2.47 -10.92
N HIS A 34 -3.85 -2.00 -10.78
CA HIS A 34 -3.58 -0.57 -10.72
C HIS A 34 -3.56 0.08 -12.11
N GLY A 35 -3.57 -0.71 -13.18
CA GLY A 35 -3.67 -0.26 -14.57
C GLY A 35 -5.05 -0.46 -15.19
N ILE A 36 -5.12 -0.18 -16.50
CA ILE A 36 -6.22 -0.64 -17.36
C ILE A 36 -5.78 -2.00 -17.92
N GLY A 37 -6.28 -3.09 -17.35
CA GLY A 37 -6.06 -4.45 -17.88
C GLY A 37 -6.77 -4.67 -19.22
N ASP A 38 -7.10 -5.93 -19.56
CA ASP A 38 -7.94 -6.24 -20.71
C ASP A 38 -9.24 -5.42 -20.64
N CYS A 39 -9.39 -4.47 -21.55
CA CYS A 39 -10.48 -3.51 -21.59
C CYS A 39 -11.53 -4.00 -22.60
N PRO A 40 -12.63 -4.63 -22.15
CA PRO A 40 -13.66 -5.16 -23.05
C PRO A 40 -14.54 -4.07 -23.69
N ASN A 41 -14.38 -2.81 -23.29
CA ASN A 41 -15.17 -1.64 -23.72
C ASN A 41 -14.29 -0.62 -24.48
N ASP A 42 -14.87 0.51 -24.90
CA ASP A 42 -14.11 1.68 -25.39
C ASP A 42 -13.01 2.08 -24.39
N TYR A 43 -11.77 2.25 -24.87
CA TYR A 43 -10.60 2.62 -24.05
C TYR A 43 -10.88 3.82 -23.15
N ARG A 44 -11.58 4.83 -23.67
CA ARG A 44 -11.96 6.01 -22.89
C ARG A 44 -12.82 5.64 -21.69
N HIS A 45 -13.76 4.71 -21.85
CA HIS A 45 -14.60 4.25 -20.75
C HIS A 45 -13.77 3.52 -19.68
N CYS A 46 -12.82 2.69 -20.08
CA CYS A 46 -11.91 2.02 -19.14
C CYS A 46 -11.00 3.02 -18.40
N LEU A 47 -10.52 4.06 -19.09
CA LEU A 47 -9.71 5.11 -18.48
C LEU A 47 -10.51 5.92 -17.45
N GLU A 48 -11.77 6.29 -17.75
CA GLU A 48 -12.62 6.97 -16.76
C GLU A 48 -12.96 6.07 -15.56
N ALA A 49 -13.18 4.77 -15.79
CA ALA A 49 -13.37 3.80 -14.70
C ALA A 49 -12.10 3.66 -13.84
N TRP A 50 -10.91 3.68 -14.46
CA TRP A 50 -9.64 3.69 -13.75
C TRP A 50 -9.48 4.96 -12.91
N LYS A 51 -9.76 6.15 -13.46
CA LYS A 51 -9.72 7.42 -12.70
C LYS A 51 -10.66 7.40 -11.49
N ALA A 52 -11.87 6.84 -11.65
CA ALA A 52 -12.81 6.70 -10.55
C ALA A 52 -12.27 5.76 -9.45
N ARG A 53 -11.70 4.60 -9.83
CA ARG A 53 -11.05 3.68 -8.87
C ARG A 53 -9.86 4.34 -8.18
N ARG A 54 -9.09 5.16 -8.89
CA ARG A 54 -7.97 5.91 -8.33
C ARG A 54 -8.41 6.88 -7.23
N ILE A 55 -9.49 7.64 -7.44
CA ILE A 55 -10.04 8.51 -6.39
C ILE A 55 -10.58 7.71 -5.22
N ALA A 56 -11.30 6.61 -5.50
CA ALA A 56 -11.83 5.74 -4.45
C ALA A 56 -10.71 5.13 -3.60
N SER A 57 -9.60 4.68 -4.22
CA SER A 57 -8.47 4.08 -3.50
C SER A 57 -7.73 5.10 -2.63
N LEU A 58 -7.60 6.35 -3.09
CA LEU A 58 -7.02 7.42 -2.28
C LEU A 58 -7.85 7.75 -1.02
N LYS A 59 -9.18 7.66 -1.13
CA LYS A 59 -10.14 7.97 -0.05
C LYS A 59 -10.50 6.77 0.84
N GLY A 60 -10.19 5.55 0.42
CA GLY A 60 -10.51 4.34 1.17
C GLY A 60 -9.79 4.27 2.52
N GLU A 61 -10.18 3.32 3.38
CA GLU A 61 -9.63 3.19 4.75
C GLU A 61 -8.12 2.95 4.76
N THR A 62 -7.59 2.24 3.76
CA THR A 62 -6.15 2.03 3.57
C THR A 62 -5.50 3.05 2.61
N GLY A 63 -6.29 3.99 2.09
CA GLY A 63 -5.89 5.03 1.16
C GLY A 63 -4.93 6.05 1.75
N TYR A 64 -4.36 6.93 0.94
CA TYR A 64 -3.29 7.83 1.39
C TYR A 64 -3.77 9.19 1.88
N LEU A 65 -5.02 9.56 1.61
CA LEU A 65 -5.57 10.85 2.05
C LEU A 65 -5.92 10.89 3.54
N ASN A 66 -6.07 9.73 4.17
CA ASN A 66 -6.39 9.65 5.59
C ASN A 66 -5.15 9.49 6.48
N LEU A 67 -3.93 9.56 5.93
CA LEU A 67 -2.71 9.56 6.74
C LEU A 67 -2.67 10.82 7.61
N ALA A 68 -2.53 10.62 8.92
CA ALA A 68 -2.54 11.69 9.92
C ALA A 68 -1.22 11.77 10.71
N GLY A 69 -0.27 10.85 10.46
CA GLY A 69 1.04 10.91 11.07
C GLY A 69 1.97 9.77 10.68
N LEU A 70 3.26 10.04 10.73
CA LEU A 70 4.34 9.05 10.69
C LEU A 70 5.31 9.38 11.82
N PHE A 71 5.42 8.50 12.80
CA PHE A 71 6.22 8.76 14.00
C PHE A 71 7.31 7.70 14.19
N TRP A 72 8.55 8.08 13.97
CA TRP A 72 9.70 7.20 14.19
C TRP A 72 9.92 6.94 15.68
N LEU A 73 10.08 5.67 16.04
CA LEU A 73 10.28 5.23 17.42
C LEU A 73 11.77 5.28 17.78
N ARG A 74 12.07 5.74 18.99
CA ARG A 74 13.39 5.59 19.62
C ARG A 74 13.42 4.29 20.43
N SER A 75 14.62 3.74 20.64
CA SER A 75 14.79 2.62 21.56
C SER A 75 14.33 3.01 22.98
N GLY A 76 13.66 2.07 23.66
CA GLY A 76 13.01 2.32 24.94
C GLY A 76 11.59 2.85 24.79
N VAL A 77 11.16 3.62 25.79
CA VAL A 77 9.77 4.09 25.94
C VAL A 77 9.52 5.34 25.10
N ASN A 78 8.43 5.35 24.34
CA ASN A 78 7.91 6.49 23.59
C ASN A 78 6.44 6.71 24.00
N THR A 79 6.12 7.87 24.57
CA THR A 79 4.76 8.22 25.01
C THR A 79 3.88 8.67 23.84
N PHE A 80 2.57 8.39 23.88
CA PHE A 80 1.65 8.81 22.81
C PHE A 80 0.28 9.28 23.32
N GLY A 81 -0.30 10.23 22.58
CA GLY A 81 -1.58 10.87 22.84
C GLY A 81 -1.66 12.27 22.21
N SER A 82 -2.78 12.96 22.35
CA SER A 82 -2.96 14.33 21.80
C SER A 82 -2.29 15.42 22.65
N GLY A 83 -1.90 15.10 23.88
CA GLY A 83 -1.23 16.02 24.80
C GLY A 83 0.14 16.45 24.28
N ALA A 84 0.50 17.71 24.51
CA ALA A 84 1.74 18.30 24.00
C ALA A 84 3.03 17.70 24.61
N GLY A 85 2.93 16.98 25.72
CA GLY A 85 4.07 16.33 26.38
C GLY A 85 4.44 14.96 25.84
N ASN A 86 3.66 14.41 24.90
CA ASN A 86 3.95 13.09 24.34
C ASN A 86 5.06 13.14 23.29
N ASP A 87 5.86 12.07 23.23
CA ASP A 87 6.84 11.87 22.15
C ASP A 87 6.15 11.76 20.79
N LEU A 88 5.04 11.01 20.74
CA LEU A 88 4.18 10.83 19.57
C LEU A 88 2.89 11.61 19.77
N LYS A 89 2.89 12.85 19.25
CA LYS A 89 1.72 13.73 19.33
C LYS A 89 0.68 13.35 18.27
N PHE A 90 -0.36 12.65 18.71
CA PHE A 90 -1.51 12.31 17.90
C PHE A 90 -2.44 13.54 17.70
N PRO A 91 -3.34 13.53 16.69
CA PRO A 91 -4.32 14.59 16.50
C PRO A 91 -5.32 14.65 17.66
N ALA A 92 -6.08 15.74 17.73
CA ALA A 92 -7.01 16.02 18.82
C ALA A 92 -8.14 14.97 19.01
N ALA A 93 -8.37 14.11 18.01
CA ALA A 93 -9.26 12.96 18.12
C ALA A 93 -8.78 11.92 19.15
N ALA A 94 -7.48 11.88 19.46
CA ALA A 94 -6.93 11.02 20.51
C ALA A 94 -7.14 11.61 21.92
N MET A 95 -7.11 10.74 22.93
CA MET A 95 -7.02 11.18 24.33
C MET A 95 -5.66 11.85 24.61
N PRO A 96 -5.57 12.80 25.57
CA PRO A 96 -4.32 13.50 25.87
C PRO A 96 -3.15 12.57 26.20
N GLU A 97 -3.40 11.50 26.94
CA GLU A 97 -2.42 10.48 27.31
C GLU A 97 -3.03 9.10 27.08
N MET A 98 -2.56 8.37 26.06
CA MET A 98 -3.08 7.05 25.72
C MET A 98 -2.21 5.93 26.27
N GLY A 99 -0.90 6.13 26.32
CA GLY A 99 0.05 5.14 26.81
C GLY A 99 1.43 5.27 26.19
N THR A 100 2.09 4.13 25.96
CA THR A 100 3.46 4.06 25.43
C THR A 100 3.63 3.00 24.35
N PHE A 101 4.56 3.27 23.43
CA PHE A 101 5.24 2.29 22.61
C PHE A 101 6.66 2.06 23.14
N GLU A 102 6.96 0.83 23.52
CA GLU A 102 8.29 0.44 23.97
C GLU A 102 9.00 -0.35 22.86
N LEU A 103 10.07 0.20 22.31
CA LEU A 103 10.89 -0.46 21.29
C LEU A 103 12.12 -1.10 21.95
N GLY A 104 12.17 -2.44 21.95
CA GLY A 104 13.28 -3.23 22.46
C GLY A 104 13.84 -4.19 21.42
N GLU A 105 14.68 -5.14 21.87
CA GLU A 105 15.30 -6.15 20.99
C GLU A 105 14.26 -7.04 20.27
N ASN A 106 13.10 -7.25 20.90
CA ASN A 106 12.02 -8.09 20.39
C ASN A 106 10.95 -7.29 19.62
N GLY A 107 11.26 -6.06 19.19
CA GLY A 107 10.32 -5.19 18.46
C GLY A 107 9.52 -4.27 19.38
N VAL A 108 8.29 -3.94 18.97
CA VAL A 108 7.47 -2.88 19.59
C VAL A 108 6.37 -3.48 20.47
N VAL A 109 6.28 -3.03 21.72
CA VAL A 109 5.16 -3.34 22.62
C VAL A 109 4.36 -2.07 22.87
N MET A 110 3.05 -2.11 22.62
CA MET A 110 2.13 -1.05 23.00
C MET A 110 1.56 -1.33 24.39
N ASN A 111 1.63 -0.36 25.31
CA ASN A 111 1.01 -0.41 26.63
C ASN A 111 0.05 0.77 26.77
N LEU A 112 -1.17 0.52 27.24
CA LEU A 112 -2.22 1.52 27.33
C LEU A 112 -2.47 1.93 28.78
N HIS A 113 -2.77 3.21 29.00
CA HIS A 113 -3.25 3.70 30.28
C HIS A 113 -4.65 3.16 30.60
N SER A 114 -5.01 3.16 31.89
CA SER A 114 -6.34 2.72 32.32
C SER A 114 -7.43 3.63 31.74
N GLY A 115 -8.50 3.04 31.22
CA GLY A 115 -9.66 3.77 30.67
C GLY A 115 -9.57 4.10 29.17
N VAL A 116 -8.49 3.69 28.49
CA VAL A 116 -8.33 3.87 27.04
C VAL A 116 -8.88 2.63 26.30
N ASP A 117 -10.01 2.77 25.58
CA ASP A 117 -10.67 1.66 24.85
C ASP A 117 -10.07 1.48 23.44
N VAL A 118 -8.82 1.04 23.39
CA VAL A 118 -8.14 0.68 22.13
C VAL A 118 -8.40 -0.79 21.79
N ARG A 119 -8.58 -1.06 20.50
CA ARG A 119 -8.83 -2.40 19.98
C ARG A 119 -7.75 -2.83 18.98
N MET A 120 -7.37 -4.09 19.03
CA MET A 120 -6.54 -4.76 18.03
C MET A 120 -7.41 -5.77 17.30
N ASP A 121 -7.57 -5.61 15.99
CA ASP A 121 -8.43 -6.46 15.15
C ASP A 121 -9.85 -6.65 15.74
N GLY A 122 -10.38 -5.56 16.31
CA GLY A 122 -11.72 -5.50 16.92
C GLY A 122 -11.81 -5.96 18.37
N SER A 123 -10.75 -6.53 18.95
CA SER A 123 -10.71 -6.99 20.35
C SER A 123 -10.09 -5.95 21.28
N PRO A 124 -10.69 -5.63 22.44
CA PRO A 124 -10.09 -4.70 23.42
C PRO A 124 -8.74 -5.19 23.93
N VAL A 125 -7.79 -4.28 24.08
CA VAL A 125 -6.44 -4.59 24.54
C VAL A 125 -5.95 -3.56 25.56
N SER A 126 -5.03 -3.97 26.44
CA SER A 126 -4.32 -3.08 27.37
C SER A 126 -2.80 -3.14 27.19
N ARG A 127 -2.29 -4.25 26.64
CA ARG A 127 -0.89 -4.45 26.27
C ARG A 127 -0.80 -5.41 25.09
N VAL A 128 -0.05 -5.05 24.05
CA VAL A 128 0.06 -5.82 22.81
C VAL A 128 1.49 -5.82 22.28
N GLN A 129 2.00 -6.98 21.87
CA GLN A 129 3.18 -7.06 21.02
C GLN A 129 2.75 -6.72 19.60
N MET A 130 3.26 -5.61 19.08
CA MET A 130 2.91 -5.12 17.75
C MET A 130 3.78 -5.79 16.69
N ALA A 131 3.15 -6.41 15.71
CA ALA A 131 3.82 -6.85 14.49
C ALA A 131 3.98 -5.65 13.54
N ASP A 132 5.05 -5.64 12.75
CA ASP A 132 5.29 -4.62 11.74
C ASP A 132 4.77 -5.03 10.35
N ASP A 133 4.69 -4.09 9.42
CA ASP A 133 4.14 -4.25 8.07
C ASP A 133 4.89 -5.24 7.15
N THR A 134 5.99 -5.86 7.61
CA THR A 134 6.65 -6.97 6.93
C THR A 134 6.18 -8.35 7.40
N SER A 135 5.38 -8.40 8.46
CA SER A 135 4.79 -9.64 9.00
C SER A 135 3.54 -10.06 8.20
N GLU A 136 3.20 -11.35 8.21
CA GLU A 136 1.99 -11.85 7.52
C GLU A 136 0.70 -11.23 8.06
N ASN A 137 0.65 -10.98 9.37
CA ASN A 137 -0.48 -10.37 10.07
C ASN A 137 0.02 -9.24 10.97
N PRO A 138 0.25 -8.04 10.44
CA PRO A 138 0.72 -6.89 11.23
C PRO A 138 -0.31 -6.45 12.29
N GLY A 139 -1.58 -6.76 12.04
CA GLY A 139 -2.74 -6.35 12.83
C GLY A 139 -3.00 -4.84 12.76
N VAL A 140 -4.24 -4.46 13.02
CA VAL A 140 -4.68 -3.07 12.92
C VAL A 140 -5.24 -2.61 14.25
N VAL A 141 -4.70 -1.51 14.77
CA VAL A 141 -5.17 -0.89 16.01
C VAL A 141 -6.18 0.19 15.68
N THR A 142 -7.25 0.28 16.47
CA THR A 142 -8.29 1.28 16.32
C THR A 142 -8.67 1.97 17.64
N PHE A 143 -9.03 3.24 17.54
CA PHE A 143 -9.61 4.07 18.60
C PHE A 143 -10.44 5.18 17.95
N ASP A 144 -11.75 5.19 18.17
CA ASP A 144 -12.68 6.08 17.47
C ASP A 144 -12.43 6.10 15.94
N SER A 145 -12.12 7.25 15.35
CA SER A 145 -11.77 7.39 13.92
C SER A 145 -10.31 7.04 13.61
N LEU A 146 -9.46 6.89 14.62
CA LEU A 146 -8.04 6.67 14.45
C LEU A 146 -7.74 5.20 14.22
N THR A 147 -6.81 4.95 13.31
CA THR A 147 -6.19 3.64 13.16
C THR A 147 -4.69 3.76 12.97
N TRP A 148 -3.93 2.84 13.54
CA TRP A 148 -2.49 2.81 13.37
C TRP A 148 -1.93 1.40 13.28
N SER A 149 -0.75 1.33 12.69
CA SER A 149 0.07 0.13 12.62
C SER A 149 1.54 0.47 12.80
N ILE A 150 2.35 -0.55 13.06
CA ILE A 150 3.81 -0.42 13.04
C ILE A 150 4.30 -0.68 11.62
N ILE A 151 5.14 0.22 11.13
CA ILE A 151 5.86 0.02 9.88
C ILE A 151 7.34 -0.15 10.18
N ARG A 152 8.00 -1.00 9.40
CA ARG A 152 9.43 -1.20 9.46
C ARG A 152 10.09 -0.79 8.16
N ARG A 153 11.10 0.05 8.25
CA ARG A 153 11.89 0.48 7.09
C ARG A 153 13.35 0.32 7.45
N ASP A 154 14.01 -0.62 6.79
CA ASP A 154 15.31 -1.15 7.18
C ASP A 154 15.31 -1.66 8.65
N ASP A 155 16.11 -1.06 9.52
CA ASP A 155 16.20 -1.35 10.94
C ASP A 155 15.39 -0.38 11.83
N ARG A 156 14.65 0.55 11.22
CA ARG A 156 13.85 1.56 11.93
C ARG A 156 12.37 1.18 11.98
N PHE A 157 11.74 1.50 13.10
CA PHE A 157 10.31 1.30 13.32
C PHE A 157 9.60 2.64 13.46
N ALA A 158 8.38 2.72 12.92
CA ALA A 158 7.52 3.88 13.09
C ALA A 158 6.07 3.49 13.30
N VAL A 159 5.33 4.35 13.98
CA VAL A 159 3.87 4.29 14.03
C VAL A 159 3.32 5.05 12.82
N ARG A 160 2.58 4.37 11.95
CA ARG A 160 1.82 5.02 10.87
C ARG A 160 0.40 5.21 11.35
N LEU A 161 -0.02 6.46 11.46
CA LEU A 161 -1.34 6.85 11.95
C LEU A 161 -2.23 7.30 10.79
N ARG A 162 -3.49 6.92 10.88
CA ARG A 162 -4.58 7.36 10.01
C ARG A 162 -5.72 7.90 10.85
N ASP A 163 -6.45 8.84 10.27
CA ASP A 163 -7.74 9.30 10.77
C ASP A 163 -8.78 9.05 9.67
N LEU A 164 -9.63 8.05 9.88
CA LEU A 164 -10.67 7.66 8.92
C LEU A 164 -11.72 8.76 8.70
N GLU A 165 -11.74 9.79 9.55
CA GLU A 165 -12.55 10.99 9.40
C GLU A 165 -11.72 12.24 9.03
N HIS A 166 -10.47 12.07 8.56
CA HIS A 166 -9.58 13.18 8.22
C HIS A 166 -10.29 14.22 7.32
N PRO A 167 -10.26 15.52 7.64
CA PRO A 167 -11.04 16.54 6.93
C PRO A 167 -10.82 16.58 5.41
N VAL A 168 -9.62 16.20 4.96
CA VAL A 168 -9.29 16.16 3.52
C VAL A 168 -10.17 15.19 2.75
N LEU A 169 -10.67 14.11 3.37
CA LEU A 169 -11.51 13.11 2.67
C LEU A 169 -12.79 13.73 2.07
N ARG A 170 -13.29 14.80 2.73
CA ARG A 170 -14.50 15.54 2.33
C ARG A 170 -14.21 16.69 1.36
N THR A 171 -12.98 17.22 1.38
CA THR A 171 -12.60 18.45 0.67
C THR A 171 -11.60 18.22 -0.46
N PHE A 172 -11.07 17.00 -0.61
CA PHE A 172 -10.08 16.66 -1.61
C PHE A 172 -10.60 16.98 -3.03
N PRO A 173 -9.88 17.83 -3.78
CA PRO A 173 -10.32 18.27 -5.10
C PRO A 173 -10.24 17.12 -6.12
N PRO A 174 -10.88 17.27 -7.30
CA PRO A 174 -10.59 16.41 -8.44
C PRO A 174 -9.09 16.44 -8.78
N ILE A 175 -8.54 15.30 -9.19
CA ILE A 175 -7.18 15.23 -9.72
C ILE A 175 -7.18 15.78 -11.14
N ASP A 176 -6.23 16.68 -11.44
CA ASP A 176 -5.98 17.16 -12.79
C ASP A 176 -5.20 16.14 -13.61
N TYR A 177 -5.58 15.96 -14.87
CA TYR A 177 -4.96 15.02 -15.80
C TYR A 177 -4.59 15.74 -17.08
N PHE A 178 -3.51 15.31 -17.71
CA PHE A 178 -3.27 15.68 -19.10
C PHE A 178 -4.38 15.14 -20.02
N PRO A 179 -4.59 15.76 -21.19
CA PRO A 179 -5.41 15.16 -22.24
C PRO A 179 -4.92 13.75 -22.58
N THR A 180 -5.85 12.83 -22.81
CA THR A 180 -5.52 11.45 -23.19
C THR A 180 -4.80 11.41 -24.53
N ASP A 181 -3.69 10.66 -24.58
CA ASP A 181 -2.93 10.42 -25.80
C ASP A 181 -2.67 8.91 -25.95
N GLN A 182 -3.28 8.30 -26.98
CA GLN A 182 -3.12 6.88 -27.26
C GLN A 182 -1.72 6.53 -27.75
N ASN A 183 -0.94 7.50 -28.28
CA ASN A 183 0.44 7.27 -28.67
C ASN A 183 1.38 7.10 -27.47
N LEU A 184 0.90 7.43 -26.27
CA LEU A 184 1.59 7.21 -24.99
C LEU A 184 1.06 5.95 -24.27
N ARG A 185 0.32 5.09 -24.97
CA ARG A 185 0.09 3.70 -24.60
C ARG A 185 0.95 2.82 -25.50
N VAL A 186 2.12 2.42 -25.00
CA VAL A 186 3.17 1.79 -25.80
C VAL A 186 3.40 0.34 -25.39
N GLU A 187 3.80 -0.48 -26.35
CA GLU A 187 4.29 -1.82 -26.08
C GLU A 187 5.77 -1.76 -25.67
N ALA A 188 6.09 -2.48 -24.60
CA ALA A 188 7.44 -2.66 -24.11
C ALA A 188 7.80 -4.14 -24.09
N ARG A 189 9.10 -4.44 -24.22
CA ARG A 189 9.63 -5.80 -24.06
C ARG A 189 10.52 -5.87 -22.82
N LEU A 190 10.27 -6.87 -21.99
CA LEU A 190 11.09 -7.10 -20.80
C LEU A 190 12.41 -7.78 -21.18
N GLN A 191 13.49 -7.00 -21.14
CA GLN A 191 14.85 -7.53 -21.13
C GLN A 191 15.20 -7.97 -19.71
N ARG A 192 15.08 -9.27 -19.44
CA ARG A 192 15.41 -9.84 -18.14
C ARG A 192 16.90 -9.74 -17.84
N TYR A 193 17.21 -9.49 -16.57
CA TYR A 193 18.54 -9.79 -16.05
C TYR A 193 18.76 -11.30 -16.00
N GLU A 194 20.02 -11.74 -16.01
CA GLU A 194 20.36 -13.16 -15.83
C GLU A 194 19.75 -13.75 -14.56
N ARG A 195 19.69 -12.92 -13.50
CA ARG A 195 18.95 -13.18 -12.26
C ARG A 195 18.32 -11.86 -11.81
N PRO A 196 17.11 -11.90 -11.20
CA PRO A 196 16.52 -10.72 -10.58
C PRO A 196 17.49 -10.07 -9.58
N ARG A 197 17.45 -8.74 -9.48
CA ARG A 197 18.37 -7.95 -8.66
C ARG A 197 17.60 -7.20 -7.60
N ILE A 198 18.18 -7.07 -6.40
CA ILE A 198 17.71 -6.09 -5.42
C ILE A 198 18.32 -4.74 -5.82
N VAL A 199 17.48 -3.76 -6.13
CA VAL A 199 17.91 -2.43 -6.57
C VAL A 199 17.69 -1.46 -5.44
N ARG A 200 18.70 -0.67 -5.08
CA ARG A 200 18.55 0.43 -4.13
C ARG A 200 17.91 1.63 -4.82
N VAL A 201 16.78 2.08 -4.30
CA VAL A 201 16.03 3.24 -4.77
C VAL A 201 15.87 4.22 -3.60
N ASP A 202 16.33 5.45 -3.78
CA ASP A 202 16.17 6.47 -2.74
C ASP A 202 14.69 6.78 -2.49
N THR A 203 14.34 7.23 -1.29
CA THR A 203 12.99 7.70 -0.97
C THR A 203 12.94 9.20 -0.72
N VAL A 204 11.74 9.75 -0.60
CA VAL A 204 11.54 11.16 -0.19
C VAL A 204 12.01 11.46 1.24
N ILE A 205 12.31 10.44 2.04
CA ILE A 205 12.94 10.58 3.35
C ILE A 205 14.43 10.34 3.19
N GLU A 206 15.24 11.35 3.51
CA GLU A 206 16.70 11.26 3.43
C GLU A 206 17.23 10.10 4.29
N GLY A 207 18.17 9.34 3.73
CA GLY A 207 18.76 8.17 4.39
C GLY A 207 17.79 7.00 4.58
N LEU A 208 16.63 7.00 3.92
CA LEU A 208 15.76 5.84 3.83
C LEU A 208 15.75 5.27 2.40
N ASP A 209 16.06 3.98 2.30
CA ASP A 209 16.08 3.26 1.03
C ASP A 209 14.82 2.42 0.82
N TYR A 210 14.43 2.27 -0.44
CA TYR A 210 13.51 1.25 -0.91
C TYR A 210 14.31 0.25 -1.75
N ASN A 211 14.23 -1.04 -1.42
CA ASN A 211 15.06 -2.08 -2.01
C ASN A 211 14.23 -3.12 -2.80
N PRO A 212 13.52 -2.72 -3.87
CA PRO A 212 12.69 -3.64 -4.65
C PRO A 212 13.51 -4.68 -5.40
N THR A 213 12.84 -5.80 -5.70
CA THR A 213 13.35 -6.77 -6.68
C THR A 213 13.01 -6.28 -8.09
N SER A 214 14.03 -6.16 -8.94
CA SER A 214 13.90 -5.86 -10.36
C SER A 214 14.16 -7.11 -11.19
N PRO A 215 13.24 -7.51 -12.09
CA PRO A 215 13.45 -8.60 -13.02
C PRO A 215 14.25 -8.17 -14.27
N GLY A 216 14.35 -6.88 -14.55
CA GLY A 216 14.99 -6.37 -15.77
C GLY A 216 14.51 -4.98 -16.19
N LEU A 217 14.81 -4.65 -17.45
CA LEU A 217 14.48 -3.37 -18.09
C LEU A 217 13.36 -3.58 -19.11
N LEU A 218 12.35 -2.70 -19.08
CA LEU A 218 11.33 -2.60 -20.11
C LEU A 218 11.84 -1.65 -21.20
N ARG A 219 12.04 -2.16 -22.42
CA ARG A 219 12.42 -1.37 -23.59
C ARG A 219 11.21 -1.08 -24.46
N PHE A 220 11.03 0.16 -24.87
CA PHE A 220 9.90 0.63 -25.68
C PHE A 220 10.32 1.81 -26.56
N GLU A 221 9.41 2.26 -27.43
CA GLU A 221 9.64 3.42 -28.29
C GLU A 221 8.55 4.47 -28.10
N ILE A 222 8.95 5.74 -28.16
CA ILE A 222 8.04 6.89 -28.23
C ILE A 222 8.52 7.78 -29.37
N GLY A 223 7.65 8.08 -30.33
CA GLY A 223 8.00 8.92 -31.48
C GLY A 223 9.20 8.38 -32.30
N GLY A 224 9.38 7.05 -32.37
CA GLY A 224 10.48 6.39 -33.06
C GLY A 224 11.84 6.47 -32.34
N GLN A 225 11.88 6.97 -31.10
CA GLN A 225 13.07 6.94 -30.24
C GLN A 225 12.94 5.83 -29.20
N SER A 226 14.00 5.05 -29.02
CA SER A 226 14.01 3.96 -28.04
C SER A 226 14.33 4.48 -26.62
N PHE A 227 13.58 3.96 -25.65
CA PHE A 227 13.73 4.27 -24.23
C PHE A 227 13.73 2.97 -23.40
N GLU A 228 14.17 3.09 -22.15
CA GLU A 228 14.11 1.99 -21.19
C GLU A 228 13.71 2.49 -19.81
N LEU A 229 13.00 1.65 -19.05
CA LEU A 229 12.70 1.85 -17.63
C LEU A 229 12.98 0.56 -16.86
N GLU A 230 13.60 0.68 -15.69
CA GLU A 230 13.79 -0.43 -14.77
C GLU A 230 12.48 -0.73 -14.03
N ALA A 231 11.97 -1.95 -14.23
CA ALA A 231 10.75 -2.42 -13.58
C ALA A 231 11.07 -2.97 -12.19
N TYR A 232 10.16 -2.74 -11.25
CA TYR A 232 10.20 -3.28 -9.89
C TYR A 232 9.00 -4.18 -9.67
N ASN A 233 9.20 -5.36 -9.07
CA ASN A 233 8.09 -6.23 -8.70
C ASN A 233 7.22 -5.57 -7.62
N ALA A 234 5.91 -5.55 -7.82
CA ALA A 234 4.92 -5.03 -6.89
C ALA A 234 3.70 -5.97 -6.87
N GLY A 235 3.79 -7.04 -6.09
CA GLY A 235 2.80 -8.12 -6.12
C GLY A 235 2.80 -8.81 -7.49
N ASP A 236 1.63 -8.90 -8.12
CA ASP A 236 1.42 -9.50 -9.44
C ASP A 236 1.56 -8.51 -10.60
N GLU A 237 2.06 -7.30 -10.33
CA GLU A 237 2.30 -6.24 -11.31
C GLU A 237 3.76 -5.74 -11.24
N PHE A 238 4.17 -4.97 -12.25
CA PHE A 238 5.34 -4.12 -12.18
C PHE A 238 4.98 -2.72 -11.71
N LEU A 239 5.83 -2.15 -10.86
CA LEU A 239 5.88 -0.73 -10.55
C LEU A 239 7.06 -0.09 -11.28
N LEU A 240 6.76 0.97 -12.01
CA LEU A 240 7.73 1.86 -12.63
C LEU A 240 7.68 3.18 -11.88
N VAL A 241 8.74 3.48 -11.13
CA VAL A 241 8.95 4.81 -10.55
C VAL A 241 9.77 5.59 -11.56
N PHE A 242 9.13 6.52 -12.27
CA PHE A 242 9.76 7.20 -13.39
C PHE A 242 9.65 8.72 -13.29
N GLY A 243 10.64 9.40 -13.86
CA GLY A 243 10.62 10.82 -14.14
C GLY A 243 10.71 11.05 -15.64
N ASP A 244 10.30 12.22 -16.08
CA ASP A 244 10.37 12.64 -17.47
C ASP A 244 10.59 14.16 -17.55
N ALA A 245 10.65 14.74 -18.75
CA ALA A 245 10.90 16.18 -18.90
C ALA A 245 9.77 17.09 -18.35
N THR A 246 8.63 16.54 -17.92
CA THR A 246 7.56 17.26 -17.18
C THR A 246 7.78 17.30 -15.66
N THR A 247 8.65 16.44 -15.12
CA THR A 247 8.89 16.26 -13.68
C THR A 247 9.40 17.54 -13.02
N GLY A 248 8.77 17.91 -11.89
CA GLY A 248 9.09 19.12 -11.13
C GLY A 248 8.60 20.43 -11.76
N ARG A 249 7.86 20.35 -12.87
CA ARG A 249 7.30 21.51 -13.57
C ARG A 249 5.78 21.39 -13.70
N GLU A 250 5.33 20.27 -14.26
CA GLU A 250 3.91 19.98 -14.50
C GLU A 250 3.45 18.72 -13.75
N THR A 251 4.41 17.87 -13.34
CA THR A 251 4.19 16.62 -12.60
C THR A 251 5.06 16.58 -11.35
N TYR A 252 4.74 15.66 -10.43
CA TYR A 252 5.32 15.63 -9.08
C TYR A 252 6.87 15.56 -9.09
N PRO A 253 7.60 16.35 -8.27
CA PRO A 253 9.06 16.45 -8.35
C PRO A 253 9.83 15.14 -8.12
N ALA A 254 9.30 14.21 -7.33
CA ALA A 254 9.94 12.91 -7.09
C ALA A 254 9.74 11.91 -8.25
N GLY A 255 8.93 12.24 -9.25
CA GLY A 255 8.48 11.34 -10.30
C GLY A 255 7.05 10.83 -10.06
N ARG A 256 6.62 9.93 -10.94
CA ARG A 256 5.29 9.31 -10.95
C ARG A 256 5.40 7.80 -10.91
N PHE A 257 4.32 7.15 -10.49
CA PHE A 257 4.19 5.70 -10.52
C PHE A 257 3.38 5.30 -11.74
N LEU A 258 3.88 4.33 -12.49
CA LEU A 258 3.13 3.63 -13.51
C LEU A 258 3.12 2.15 -13.13
N TYR A 259 1.93 1.58 -13.06
CA TYR A 259 1.74 0.15 -12.84
C TYR A 259 1.46 -0.52 -14.17
N ALA A 260 2.08 -1.68 -14.39
CA ALA A 260 1.91 -2.47 -15.59
C ALA A 260 1.75 -3.94 -15.23
N SER A 261 0.92 -4.67 -15.95
CA SER A 261 0.79 -6.12 -15.79
C SER A 261 2.11 -6.83 -16.13
N ASN A 262 2.25 -8.06 -15.65
CA ASN A 262 3.33 -8.94 -16.10
C ASN A 262 3.30 -9.13 -17.64
N PRO A 263 4.43 -9.52 -18.26
CA PRO A 263 4.48 -9.74 -19.70
C PRO A 263 3.49 -10.83 -20.11
N ASP A 264 2.86 -10.64 -21.26
CA ASP A 264 2.01 -11.65 -21.89
C ASP A 264 2.83 -12.86 -22.41
N GLU A 265 2.15 -13.79 -23.07
CA GLU A 265 2.77 -15.00 -23.64
C GLU A 265 3.87 -14.69 -24.67
N ASP A 266 3.79 -13.54 -25.34
CA ASP A 266 4.75 -13.03 -26.32
C ASP A 266 5.85 -12.14 -25.70
N GLY A 267 5.85 -12.01 -24.36
CA GLY A 267 6.79 -11.22 -23.59
C GLY A 267 6.59 -9.70 -23.72
N VAL A 268 5.40 -9.26 -24.14
CA VAL A 268 5.02 -7.86 -24.28
C VAL A 268 4.37 -7.36 -22.99
N VAL A 269 4.75 -6.14 -22.59
CA VAL A 269 4.18 -5.40 -21.47
C VAL A 269 3.61 -4.10 -22.01
N VAL A 270 2.34 -3.82 -21.73
CA VAL A 270 1.75 -2.53 -22.12
C VAL A 270 2.07 -1.48 -21.05
N LEU A 271 2.71 -0.40 -21.47
CA LEU A 271 2.94 0.80 -20.66
C LEU A 271 1.94 1.87 -21.08
N ASP A 272 0.90 2.06 -20.28
CA ASP A 272 -0.10 3.11 -20.50
C ASP A 272 0.21 4.34 -19.65
N PHE A 273 0.95 5.31 -20.20
CA PHE A 273 1.29 6.52 -19.46
C PHE A 273 0.06 7.39 -19.12
N ASN A 274 -1.11 7.14 -19.71
CA ASN A 274 -2.35 7.83 -19.33
C ASN A 274 -2.84 7.43 -17.93
N THR A 275 -2.33 6.33 -17.37
CA THR A 275 -2.58 5.89 -15.99
C THR A 275 -1.41 6.17 -15.05
N ALA A 276 -0.40 6.92 -15.50
CA ALA A 276 0.67 7.37 -14.62
C ALA A 276 0.08 8.25 -13.50
N GLN A 277 0.34 7.89 -12.25
CA GLN A 277 -0.25 8.52 -11.08
C GLN A 277 0.81 9.12 -10.17
N ASN A 278 0.47 10.22 -9.49
CA ASN A 278 1.32 10.80 -8.47
C ASN A 278 1.51 9.81 -7.31
N PRO A 279 2.73 9.71 -6.75
CA PRO A 279 2.99 8.87 -5.60
C PRO A 279 2.21 9.38 -4.38
N PRO A 280 1.99 8.53 -3.38
CA PRO A 280 1.31 8.93 -2.15
C PRO A 280 1.83 10.19 -1.45
N CYS A 281 3.14 10.44 -1.50
CA CYS A 281 3.77 11.62 -0.91
C CYS A 281 3.39 12.93 -1.61
N ALA A 282 2.75 12.88 -2.79
CA ALA A 282 2.18 14.08 -3.39
C ALA A 282 0.99 14.63 -2.59
N TYR A 283 0.40 13.84 -1.68
CA TYR A 283 -0.83 14.17 -0.97
C TYR A 283 -0.66 14.32 0.54
N ASN A 284 0.53 14.05 1.08
CA ASN A 284 0.85 14.14 2.51
C ASN A 284 2.36 13.95 2.74
N ASP A 285 2.84 14.41 3.90
CA ASP A 285 4.23 14.26 4.36
C ASP A 285 4.54 12.90 5.00
N PHE A 286 3.54 12.03 5.18
CA PHE A 286 3.64 10.83 6.01
C PHE A 286 3.98 9.56 5.21
N ALA A 287 4.02 9.66 3.88
CA ALA A 287 4.31 8.55 2.99
C ALA A 287 5.82 8.42 2.67
N THR A 288 6.32 7.19 2.68
CA THR A 288 7.74 6.87 2.44
C THR A 288 7.99 6.46 0.98
N CYS A 289 7.70 7.36 0.03
CA CYS A 289 7.69 7.00 -1.39
C CYS A 289 9.09 6.94 -2.01
N PRO A 290 9.37 5.97 -2.90
CA PRO A 290 10.56 5.99 -3.75
C PRO A 290 10.58 7.18 -4.71
N VAL A 291 11.78 7.63 -5.02
CA VAL A 291 12.08 8.69 -6.00
C VAL A 291 12.55 8.04 -7.29
N ALA A 292 12.19 8.63 -8.43
CA ALA A 292 12.67 8.18 -9.73
C ALA A 292 14.20 8.20 -9.80
N SER A 293 14.78 7.01 -9.90
CA SER A 293 16.22 6.80 -10.03
C SER A 293 16.76 7.49 -11.30
N PRO A 294 18.05 7.83 -11.37
CA PRO A 294 18.63 8.41 -12.58
C PRO A 294 18.38 7.58 -13.85
N ARG A 295 18.33 6.25 -13.73
CA ARG A 295 18.03 5.33 -14.84
C ARG A 295 16.58 5.43 -15.31
N ASN A 296 15.64 5.68 -14.39
CA ASN A 296 14.22 5.81 -14.71
C ASN A 296 13.81 7.26 -15.03
N ARG A 297 14.74 8.10 -15.48
CA ARG A 297 14.45 9.47 -15.93
C ARG A 297 14.54 9.55 -17.45
N LEU A 298 13.38 9.69 -18.08
CA LEU A 298 13.26 9.82 -19.52
C LEU A 298 13.61 11.26 -19.94
N ALA A 299 14.43 11.41 -20.97
CA ALA A 299 14.81 12.71 -21.53
C ALA A 299 13.75 13.30 -22.50
N VAL A 300 12.54 12.74 -22.51
CA VAL A 300 11.39 13.16 -23.33
C VAL A 300 10.25 13.62 -22.43
N ARG A 301 9.34 14.46 -22.93
CA ARG A 301 8.12 14.82 -22.19
C ARG A 301 7.09 13.71 -22.29
N ILE A 302 6.45 13.36 -21.19
CA ILE A 302 5.32 12.43 -21.14
C ILE A 302 4.07 13.17 -20.63
N PRO A 303 3.38 13.94 -21.49
CA PRO A 303 2.18 14.71 -21.13
C PRO A 303 0.93 13.81 -21.11
N ALA A 304 0.95 12.76 -20.30
CA ALA A 304 -0.17 11.84 -20.07
C ALA A 304 -0.25 11.50 -18.57
N GLY A 305 -1.44 11.17 -18.06
CA GLY A 305 -1.63 10.81 -16.65
C GLY A 305 -1.86 12.01 -15.72
N GLU A 306 -1.70 11.78 -14.41
CA GLU A 306 -1.90 12.79 -13.36
C GLU A 306 -0.90 13.94 -13.50
N ARG A 307 -1.41 15.16 -13.34
CA ARG A 307 -0.63 16.40 -13.16
C ARG A 307 -0.45 16.66 -11.67
N PHE A 308 0.48 17.55 -11.33
CA PHE A 308 0.71 17.95 -9.94
C PHE A 308 0.56 19.45 -9.78
N ASP A 309 -0.30 19.84 -8.83
CA ASP A 309 -0.44 21.20 -8.35
C ASP A 309 0.08 21.26 -6.90
N PRO A 310 1.16 22.02 -6.62
CA PRO A 310 1.72 22.16 -5.28
C PRO A 310 0.74 22.69 -4.23
N SER A 311 -0.35 23.36 -4.63
CA SER A 311 -1.38 23.85 -3.71
C SER A 311 -2.27 22.72 -3.15
N GLY A 312 -2.25 21.55 -3.77
CA GLY A 312 -2.97 20.35 -3.32
C GLY A 312 -2.14 19.43 -2.42
N HIS A 313 -0.91 19.81 -2.10
CA HIS A 313 0.00 19.08 -1.20
C HIS A 313 -0.29 19.38 0.27
#